data_AF-A0A0F9P2S2-F1
#
_entry.id   AF-A0A0F9P2S2-F1
#
_cell.length_a   1.000
_cell.length_b   1.000
_cell.length_c   1.000
_cell.angle_alpha   90.00
_cell.angle_beta   90.00
_cell.angle_gamma   90.00
#
_symmetry.space_group_name_H-M   'P 1'
#
loop_
_entity.id
_entity.type
_entity.pdbx_description
1 polymer ?
#
loop_
_entity_poly.entity_id
_entity_poly.type
_entity_poly.pdbx_seq_one_letter_code
_entity_poly.pdbx_strand_id
1 'polypeptide(L)'
;IDNKPHGIYSVDLTEDGDDIVPTEINAGRFFTMSYLLAKTSAEVDKPRGNMPLIYLKLGNDLEVPDGATMNILPSNFYWFRHVDCPAILKKVIYNGKRRN
;
A
#
# COMPACT_ATOMS: atom_id res chain seq x y z
N ILE A 1 7.58 23.36 1.17
CA ILE A 1 7.07 22.02 1.52
C ILE A 1 6.50 22.13 2.93
N ASP A 2 5.23 21.80 3.14
CA ASP A 2 4.59 21.84 4.47
C ASP A 2 5.25 20.81 5.40
N ASN A 3 5.50 21.16 6.67
CA ASN A 3 6.06 20.24 7.66
C ASN A 3 5.02 19.29 8.26
N LYS A 4 3.72 19.53 8.00
CA LYS A 4 2.59 18.70 8.45
C LYS A 4 1.57 18.54 7.31
N PRO A 5 1.95 17.87 6.21
CA PRO A 5 1.03 17.64 5.11
C PRO A 5 -0.19 16.88 5.65
N HIS A 6 -1.38 17.42 5.36
CA HIS A 6 -2.66 16.83 5.74
C HIS A 6 -3.38 16.26 4.52
N GLY A 7 -4.29 15.32 4.76
CA GLY A 7 -5.04 14.65 3.70
C GLY A 7 -4.29 13.44 3.15
N ILE A 8 -4.47 13.17 1.86
CA ILE A 8 -3.88 12.03 1.19
C ILE A 8 -2.97 12.46 0.04
N TYR A 9 -1.82 11.79 -0.06
CA TYR A 9 -0.95 11.87 -1.21
C TYR A 9 -0.36 10.48 -1.51
N SER A 10 -0.04 10.25 -2.78
CA SER A 10 0.76 9.11 -3.22
C SER A 10 2.00 9.63 -3.95
N VAL A 11 3.11 8.90 -3.82
CA VAL A 11 4.38 9.28 -4.44
C VAL A 11 4.87 8.10 -5.24
N ASP A 12 5.08 8.32 -6.53
CA ASP A 12 5.71 7.34 -7.41
C ASP A 12 7.23 7.52 -7.29
N LEU A 13 7.92 6.40 -7.16
CA LEU A 13 9.36 6.34 -6.92
C LEU A 13 10.03 5.57 -8.06
N THR A 14 11.28 5.92 -8.36
CA THR A 14 12.14 5.16 -9.26
C THR A 14 13.55 5.03 -8.67
N GLU A 15 14.33 4.11 -9.21
CA GLU A 15 15.74 3.91 -8.85
C GLU A 15 16.62 4.86 -9.68
N ASP A 16 17.59 5.50 -9.03
CA ASP A 16 18.65 6.29 -9.65
C ASP A 16 20.00 5.85 -9.08
N GLY A 17 20.63 4.85 -9.70
CA GLY A 17 21.79 4.17 -9.13
C GLY A 17 21.44 3.44 -7.83
N ASP A 18 22.07 3.84 -6.73
CA ASP A 18 21.79 3.30 -5.39
C ASP A 18 20.69 4.09 -4.64
N ASP A 19 20.17 5.17 -5.23
CA ASP A 19 19.18 6.05 -4.63
C ASP A 19 17.74 5.71 -5.07
N ILE A 20 16.77 6.07 -4.22
CA ILE A 20 15.35 6.06 -4.55
C ILE A 20 14.85 7.50 -4.64
N VAL A 21 14.39 7.90 -5.83
CA VAL A 21 14.00 9.28 -6.12
C VAL A 21 12.51 9.38 -6.49
N PRO A 22 11.81 10.46 -6.07
CA PRO A 22 10.42 10.68 -6.46
C PRO A 22 10.32 11.13 -7.92
N THR A 23 9.36 10.57 -8.65
CA THR A 23 9.07 10.94 -10.06
C THR A 23 7.77 11.73 -10.19
N GLU A 24 6.73 11.36 -9.42
CA GLU A 24 5.42 12.02 -9.45
C GLU A 24 4.84 12.10 -8.03
N ILE A 25 4.23 13.24 -7.70
CA ILE A 25 3.46 13.42 -6.46
C ILE A 25 1.99 13.63 -6.82
N ASN A 26 1.17 12.73 -6.30
CA ASN A 26 -0.26 12.66 -6.52
C ASN A 26 -1.02 13.14 -5.29
N ALA A 27 -1.18 14.45 -5.16
CA ALA A 27 -1.90 15.07 -4.06
C ALA A 27 -3.42 14.91 -4.19
N GLY A 28 -4.10 14.69 -3.07
CA GLY A 28 -5.56 14.60 -3.01
C GLY A 28 -6.17 13.31 -3.53
N ARG A 29 -5.35 12.30 -3.89
CA ARG A 29 -5.84 11.01 -4.39
C ARG A 29 -5.04 9.82 -3.87
N PHE A 30 -5.75 8.70 -3.69
CA PHE A 30 -5.13 7.39 -3.55
C PHE A 30 -4.47 6.99 -4.88
N PHE A 31 -3.34 6.28 -4.80
CA PHE A 31 -2.83 5.54 -5.95
C PHE A 31 -3.84 4.46 -6.38
N THR A 32 -3.85 4.15 -7.68
CA THR A 32 -4.85 3.28 -8.34
C THR A 32 -4.98 1.89 -7.71
N MET A 33 -3.93 1.41 -7.05
CA MET A 33 -3.87 0.06 -6.47
C MET A 33 -4.27 0.03 -4.98
N SER A 34 -4.80 1.12 -4.43
CA SER A 34 -5.23 1.24 -3.02
C SER A 34 -6.25 0.18 -2.59
N TYR A 35 -7.22 -0.15 -3.45
CA TYR A 35 -8.16 -1.25 -3.19
C TYR A 35 -7.45 -2.59 -2.93
N LEU A 36 -6.41 -2.90 -3.70
CA LEU A 36 -5.67 -4.15 -3.57
C LEU A 36 -4.88 -4.21 -2.26
N LEU A 37 -4.32 -3.08 -1.81
CA LEU A 37 -3.66 -3.03 -0.50
C LEU A 37 -4.67 -3.14 0.64
N ALA A 38 -5.84 -2.51 0.54
CA ALA A 38 -6.91 -2.65 1.53
C ALA A 38 -7.44 -4.09 1.61
N LYS A 39 -7.61 -4.76 0.47
CA LYS A 39 -7.98 -6.18 0.44
C LYS A 39 -6.90 -7.07 1.05
N THR A 40 -5.64 -6.85 0.69
CA THR A 40 -4.51 -7.61 1.27
C THR A 40 -4.43 -7.41 2.79
N SER A 41 -4.62 -6.17 3.25
CA SER A 41 -4.67 -5.79 4.66
C SER A 41 -5.72 -6.59 5.44
N ALA A 42 -6.92 -6.77 4.87
CA ALA A 42 -7.95 -7.61 5.48
C ALA A 42 -7.56 -9.10 5.50
N GLU A 43 -6.98 -9.62 4.41
CA GLU A 43 -6.58 -11.03 4.30
C GLU A 43 -5.43 -11.42 5.25
N VAL A 44 -4.59 -10.46 5.64
CA VAL A 44 -3.45 -10.69 6.54
C VAL A 44 -3.66 -10.14 7.96
N ASP A 45 -4.89 -9.73 8.29
CA ASP A 45 -5.28 -9.14 9.57
C ASP A 45 -4.35 -7.98 10.00
N LYS A 46 -4.12 -7.05 9.08
CA LYS A 46 -3.34 -5.82 9.32
C LYS A 46 -4.21 -4.60 9.04
N PRO A 47 -5.20 -4.28 9.90
CA PRO A 47 -6.23 -3.28 9.61
C PRO A 47 -5.69 -1.88 9.30
N ARG A 48 -4.51 -1.54 9.83
CA ARG A 48 -3.83 -0.27 9.54
C ARG A 48 -3.39 -0.12 8.08
N GLY A 49 -3.30 -1.22 7.33
CA GLY A 49 -3.05 -1.22 5.88
C GLY A 49 -4.25 -0.82 5.02
N ASN A 50 -5.45 -0.76 5.60
CA ASN A 50 -6.66 -0.27 4.93
C ASN A 50 -6.66 1.27 4.97
N MET A 51 -5.92 1.89 4.07
CA MET A 51 -5.76 3.34 4.07
C MET A 51 -7.07 4.13 3.89
N PRO A 52 -8.08 3.69 3.10
CA PRO A 52 -9.40 4.32 3.10
C PRO A 52 -10.07 4.36 4.49
N LEU A 53 -9.98 3.27 5.25
CA LEU A 53 -10.47 3.22 6.64
C LEU A 53 -9.71 4.21 7.54
N ILE A 54 -8.38 4.28 7.39
CA ILE A 54 -7.55 5.23 8.13
C ILE A 54 -7.93 6.68 7.80
N TYR A 55 -8.07 7.00 6.52
CA TYR A 55 -8.47 8.33 6.06
C TYR A 55 -9.83 8.73 6.64
N LEU A 56 -10.82 7.83 6.61
CA LEU A 56 -12.14 8.08 7.18
C LEU A 56 -12.08 8.31 8.69
N LYS A 57 -11.32 7.49 9.43
CA LYS A 57 -11.19 7.63 10.88
C LYS A 57 -10.51 8.95 11.27
N LEU A 58 -9.40 9.28 10.61
CA LEU A 58 -8.70 10.55 10.83
C LEU A 58 -9.57 11.76 10.52
N GLY A 59 -10.36 11.71 9.43
CA GLY A 59 -11.25 12.81 9.06
C GLY A 59 -12.48 13.00 9.96
N ASN A 60 -12.75 12.06 10.87
CA ASN A 60 -13.88 12.11 11.81
C ASN A 60 -13.42 12.07 13.28
N ASP A 61 -12.14 12.34 13.55
CA ASP A 61 -11.54 12.26 14.90
C ASP A 61 -11.79 10.93 15.62
N LEU A 62 -11.87 9.84 14.86
CA LEU A 62 -12.04 8.49 15.36
C LEU A 62 -10.69 7.81 15.58
N GLU A 63 -10.64 6.91 16.55
CA GLU A 63 -9.45 6.11 16.85
C GLU A 63 -9.04 5.24 15.66
N VAL A 64 -7.75 5.28 15.30
CA VAL A 64 -7.16 4.47 14.23
C VAL A 64 -6.64 3.13 14.76
N PRO A 65 -6.79 2.01 14.03
CA PRO A 65 -6.22 0.73 14.45
C PRO A 65 -4.71 0.82 14.68
N ASP A 66 -4.22 0.23 15.77
CA ASP A 66 -2.79 0.17 16.08
C ASP A 66 -1.99 -0.65 15.06
N GLY A 67 -0.67 -0.47 15.09
CA GLY A 67 0.28 -1.24 14.29
C GLY A 67 1.31 -0.39 13.56
N ALA A 68 2.08 -1.04 12.69
CA ALA A 68 3.13 -0.38 11.90
C ALA A 68 2.54 0.69 10.96
N THR A 69 3.27 1.79 10.79
CA THR A 69 2.92 2.88 9.86
C THR A 69 3.62 2.76 8.50
N MET A 70 4.69 1.97 8.43
CA MET A 70 5.47 1.68 7.23
C MET A 70 5.62 0.18 7.06
N ASN A 71 5.81 -0.29 5.82
CA ASN A 71 6.00 -1.71 5.49
C ASN A 71 4.93 -2.59 6.14
N ILE A 72 3.68 -2.11 6.13
CA ILE A 72 2.58 -2.72 6.87
C ILE A 72 2.32 -4.12 6.34
N LEU A 73 2.22 -4.28 5.02
CA LEU A 73 1.85 -5.55 4.39
C LEU A 73 3.09 -6.45 4.18
N PRO A 74 2.91 -7.78 4.27
CA PRO A 74 3.99 -8.72 3.99
C PRO A 74 4.39 -8.72 2.50
N SER A 75 5.68 -8.91 2.23
CA SER A 75 6.26 -8.86 0.88
C SER A 75 6.01 -10.11 0.01
N ASN A 76 5.45 -11.17 0.57
CA ASN A 76 5.26 -12.45 -0.11
C ASN A 76 3.86 -12.61 -0.73
N PHE A 77 3.16 -11.52 -1.02
CA PHE A 77 1.86 -11.52 -1.68
C PHE A 77 1.96 -10.86 -3.05
N TYR A 78 1.35 -11.51 -4.04
CA TYR A 78 1.34 -11.07 -5.43
C TYR A 78 -0.09 -10.87 -5.91
N TRP A 79 -0.31 -9.77 -6.61
CA TRP A 79 -1.56 -9.47 -7.29
C TRP A 79 -1.43 -9.77 -8.78
N PHE A 80 -2.31 -10.64 -9.27
CA PHE A 80 -2.51 -10.85 -10.69
C PHE A 80 -3.76 -10.09 -11.12
N ARG A 81 -3.60 -9.19 -12.10
CA ARG A 81 -4.67 -8.36 -12.64
C ARG A 81 -4.70 -8.46 -14.16
N HIS A 82 -5.90 -8.49 -14.71
CA HIS A 82 -6.14 -8.41 -16.14
C HIS A 82 -7.36 -7.51 -16.38
N VAL A 83 -7.47 -6.95 -17.60
CA VAL A 83 -8.64 -6.17 -17.99
C VAL A 83 -9.87 -7.09 -17.94
N ASP A 84 -10.97 -6.57 -17.41
CA ASP A 84 -12.25 -7.28 -17.28
C ASP A 84 -12.21 -8.59 -16.47
N CYS A 85 -11.16 -8.81 -15.68
CA CYS A 85 -11.04 -9.97 -14.80
C CYS A 85 -10.91 -9.53 -13.33
N PRO A 86 -11.52 -10.26 -12.38
CA PRO A 86 -11.27 -10.05 -10.97
C PRO A 86 -9.78 -10.20 -10.63
N ALA A 87 -9.26 -9.31 -9.79
CA ALA A 87 -7.89 -9.41 -9.31
C ALA A 87 -7.72 -10.63 -8.38
N ILE A 88 -6.65 -11.38 -8.58
CA ILE A 88 -6.32 -12.57 -7.79
C ILE A 88 -5.15 -12.24 -6.87
N LEU A 89 -5.34 -12.45 -5.57
CA LEU A 89 -4.27 -12.39 -4.57
C LEU A 89 -3.68 -13.78 -4.36
N LYS A 90 -2.36 -13.90 -4.43
CA LYS A 90 -1.64 -15.14 -4.11
C LYS A 90 -0.51 -14.89 -3.14
N LYS A 91 -0.52 -15.64 -2.04
CA LYS A 91 0.65 -15.79 -1.17
C LYS A 91 1.65 -16.73 -1.85
N VAL A 92 2.86 -16.26 -2.09
CA VAL A 92 3.95 -17.07 -2.63
C VAL A 92 4.79 -17.58 -1.47
N ILE A 93 5.00 -18.89 -1.45
CA ILE A 93 5.89 -19.56 -0.50
C ILE A 93 7.15 -19.93 -1.27
N TYR A 94 8.27 -19.33 -0.90
CA TYR A 94 9.57 -19.68 -1.48
C TYR A 94 10.09 -20.98 -0.87
N ASN A 95 9.95 -22.09 -1.59
CA ASN A 95 10.47 -23.40 -1.18
C ASN A 95 11.98 -23.55 -1.48
N GLY A 96 12.79 -22.57 -1.09
CA GLY A 96 14.25 -22.70 -1.02
C GLY A 96 15.04 -22.85 -2.34
N LYS A 97 14.40 -22.83 -3.53
CA LYS A 97 15.14 -22.83 -4.80
C LYS A 97 15.26 -21.40 -5.32
N ARG A 98 16.41 -20.76 -5.06
CA ARG A 98 16.85 -19.58 -5.81
C ARG A 98 16.74 -19.92 -7.30
N ARG A 99 16.00 -19.11 -8.06
CA ARG A 99 16.18 -19.06 -9.52
C ARG A 99 17.51 -18.33 -9.73
N ASN A 100 18.51 -19.07 -10.20
CA ASN A 100 19.73 -18.52 -10.78
C ASN A 100 19.38 -17.64 -11.98
#